data_AF-A0A8C9QMC6-F1
#
_entry.id   AF-A0A8C9QMC6-F1
#
_cell.length_a   1.000
_cell.length_b   1.000
_cell.length_c   1.000
_cell.angle_alpha   90.00
_cell.angle_beta   90.00
_cell.angle_gamma   90.00
#
_symmetry.space_group_name_H-M   'P 1'
#
loop_
_entity.id
_entity.type
_entity.pdbx_description
1 polymer ?
#
loop_
_entity_poly.entity_id
_entity_poly.type
_entity_poly.pdbx_seq_one_letter_code
_entity_poly.pdbx_strand_id
1 'polypeptide(L)'
;MSGKCQSPGCPGTRAEFFFKCGAHPTSDKETSAALNLITTNSRDISCTTCTDTRSPVLVFQCTHRHVICLDCFHLYCVTRLNDRQFLHDPQLGYSLPCVAGCPNSLIKELHHFRILGEEQYNRYQQYGAEECVLQMGGVLCPRPGCGAGLLPEAGQRKVTCEAGNGLGCGFVFCRDCKEEHHEGPCSTLLEASGAATQAYRVDEKAAEHARWEEASKETIKRTTKPCPHCGVPVEKNGGCMHMKCPQPQCRLEWCWNCGCEWNRTCMGDHWFDV
;
A
#
# COMPACT_ATOMS: atom_id res chain seq x y z
N MET A 1 -11.29 -1.14 -20.11
CA MET A 1 -12.64 -0.57 -20.09
C MET A 1 -12.75 0.41 -21.25
N SER A 2 -13.85 0.37 -22.00
CA SER A 2 -14.01 1.13 -23.24
C SER A 2 -15.37 1.82 -23.25
N GLY A 3 -15.48 2.92 -23.98
CA GLY A 3 -16.70 3.69 -24.12
C GLY A 3 -16.69 4.50 -25.41
N LYS A 4 -17.53 5.53 -25.48
CA LYS A 4 -17.56 6.48 -26.59
C LYS A 4 -17.51 7.90 -26.02
N CYS A 5 -16.48 8.65 -26.41
CA CYS A 5 -16.41 10.07 -26.10
C CYS A 5 -17.61 10.79 -26.73
N GLN A 6 -18.31 11.61 -25.94
CA GLN A 6 -19.48 12.34 -26.40
C GLN A 6 -19.10 13.68 -27.07
N SER A 7 -17.84 14.11 -26.96
CA SER A 7 -17.35 15.31 -27.63
C SER A 7 -17.36 15.09 -29.16
N PRO A 8 -17.99 16.00 -29.94
CA PRO A 8 -18.05 15.87 -31.39
C PRO A 8 -16.65 15.75 -32.02
N GLY A 9 -16.48 14.80 -32.93
CA GLY A 9 -15.22 14.59 -33.67
C GLY A 9 -14.11 13.89 -32.88
N CYS A 10 -14.33 13.48 -31.63
CA CYS A 10 -13.36 12.71 -30.87
C CYS A 10 -13.56 11.19 -31.08
N PRO A 11 -12.61 10.45 -31.70
CA PRO A 11 -12.72 9.00 -31.88
C PRO A 11 -12.31 8.21 -30.62
N GLY A 12 -12.14 8.89 -29.48
CA GLY A 12 -11.65 8.29 -28.24
C GLY A 12 -12.61 7.21 -27.71
N THR A 13 -12.08 6.01 -27.53
CA THR A 13 -12.83 4.84 -27.04
C THR A 13 -12.34 4.31 -25.70
N ARG A 14 -11.25 4.85 -25.15
CA ARG A 14 -10.68 4.45 -23.86
C ARG A 14 -11.05 5.48 -22.80
N ALA A 15 -11.53 4.98 -21.66
CA ALA A 15 -11.75 5.80 -20.48
C ALA A 15 -10.50 5.80 -19.59
N GLU A 16 -10.18 6.96 -19.02
CA GLU A 16 -9.16 7.13 -17.98
C GLU A 16 -9.86 7.55 -16.69
N PHE A 17 -9.47 6.92 -15.57
CA PHE A 17 -10.04 7.18 -14.26
C PHE A 17 -8.99 7.87 -13.39
N PHE A 18 -9.43 8.84 -12.59
CA PHE A 18 -8.61 9.53 -11.61
C PHE A 18 -9.45 9.78 -10.34
N PHE A 19 -8.76 10.05 -9.23
CA PHE A 19 -9.39 10.32 -7.94
C PHE A 19 -9.03 11.73 -7.47
N LYS A 20 -9.94 12.34 -6.71
CA LYS A 20 -9.75 13.64 -6.04
C LYS A 20 -10.10 13.52 -4.56
N CYS A 21 -9.63 14.47 -3.75
CA CYS A 21 -10.00 14.54 -2.34
C CYS A 21 -11.50 14.87 -2.20
N GLY A 22 -12.24 14.07 -1.42
CA GLY A 22 -13.67 14.30 -1.15
C GLY A 22 -13.94 15.26 0.01
N ALA A 23 -12.91 15.72 0.74
CA ALA A 23 -13.07 16.51 1.96
C ALA A 23 -13.20 18.02 1.71
N HIS A 24 -12.76 18.51 0.55
CA HIS A 24 -12.80 19.92 0.18
C HIS A 24 -12.95 20.07 -1.34
N PRO A 25 -13.39 21.25 -1.84
CA PRO A 25 -13.36 21.54 -3.26
C PRO A 25 -11.95 21.43 -3.85
N THR A 26 -11.83 20.92 -5.08
CA THR A 26 -10.56 20.69 -5.78
C THR A 26 -10.64 21.19 -7.22
N SER A 27 -9.54 21.71 -7.77
CA SER A 27 -9.45 22.06 -9.19
C SER A 27 -9.36 20.83 -10.11
N ASP A 28 -9.36 21.04 -11.44
CA ASP A 28 -9.23 19.96 -12.43
C ASP A 28 -7.83 19.38 -12.55
N LYS A 29 -6.81 20.08 -12.06
CA LYS A 29 -5.42 19.63 -12.09
C LYS A 29 -5.04 18.83 -10.84
N GLU A 30 -5.87 18.87 -9.81
CA GLU A 30 -5.63 18.14 -8.57
C GLU A 30 -6.08 16.69 -8.72
N THR A 31 -5.12 15.78 -8.53
CA THR A 31 -5.36 14.34 -8.44
C THR A 31 -4.83 13.82 -7.12
N SER A 32 -5.39 12.71 -6.65
CA SER A 32 -4.97 12.05 -5.42
C SER A 32 -4.69 10.58 -5.72
N ALA A 33 -3.67 10.03 -5.05
CA ALA A 33 -3.38 8.61 -5.15
C ALA A 33 -4.55 7.78 -4.57
N ALA A 34 -4.96 6.74 -5.28
CA ALA A 34 -6.02 5.85 -4.84
C ALA A 34 -5.45 4.83 -3.85
N LEU A 35 -5.94 4.83 -2.61
CA LEU A 35 -5.54 3.85 -1.59
C LEU A 35 -6.40 2.59 -1.70
N ASN A 36 -6.16 1.80 -2.75
CA ASN A 36 -7.00 0.66 -3.14
C ASN A 36 -7.02 -0.52 -2.16
N LEU A 37 -6.15 -0.53 -1.14
CA LEU A 37 -6.17 -1.56 -0.08
C LEU A 37 -6.94 -1.11 1.16
N ILE A 38 -7.25 0.18 1.28
CA ILE A 38 -7.97 0.74 2.42
C ILE A 38 -9.45 0.80 2.07
N THR A 39 -10.28 0.29 2.97
CA THR A 39 -11.72 0.26 2.77
C THR A 39 -12.47 0.38 4.09
N THR A 40 -13.72 0.83 3.99
CA THR A 40 -14.66 0.86 5.12
C THR A 40 -14.93 -0.56 5.60
N ASN A 41 -14.84 -0.79 6.91
CA ASN A 41 -15.08 -2.12 7.50
C ASN A 41 -16.58 -2.43 7.64
N SER A 42 -17.31 -2.48 6.52
CA SER A 42 -18.75 -2.74 6.48
C SER A 42 -19.15 -4.17 6.89
N ARG A 43 -18.16 -5.04 7.12
CA ARG A 43 -18.31 -6.45 7.51
C ARG A 43 -17.96 -6.69 8.99
N ASP A 44 -17.62 -5.63 9.73
CA ASP A 44 -17.24 -5.65 11.15
C ASP A 44 -16.14 -6.64 11.51
N ILE A 45 -15.16 -6.80 10.61
CA ILE A 45 -14.06 -7.76 10.75
C ILE A 45 -13.05 -7.24 11.76
N SER A 46 -12.66 -8.09 12.70
CA SER A 46 -11.65 -7.78 13.70
C SER A 46 -10.25 -7.65 13.09
N CYS A 47 -9.45 -6.74 13.62
CA CYS A 47 -8.04 -6.60 13.26
C CYS A 47 -7.25 -7.88 13.59
N THR A 48 -6.42 -8.35 12.64
CA THR A 48 -5.58 -9.55 12.83
C THR A 48 -4.57 -9.43 13.97
N THR A 49 -4.21 -8.21 14.40
CA THR A 49 -3.20 -8.00 15.45
C THR A 49 -3.82 -7.69 16.81
N CYS A 50 -4.71 -6.69 16.90
CA CYS A 50 -5.29 -6.27 18.18
C CYS A 50 -6.67 -6.85 18.46
N THR A 51 -7.29 -7.57 17.53
CA THR A 51 -8.65 -8.15 17.62
C THR A 51 -9.80 -7.14 17.76
N ASP A 52 -9.51 -5.84 17.82
CA ASP A 52 -10.55 -4.79 17.79
C ASP A 52 -11.22 -4.69 16.42
N THR A 53 -12.52 -4.39 16.42
CA THR A 53 -13.25 -3.94 15.22
C THR A 53 -13.10 -2.42 15.07
N ARG A 54 -12.46 -1.98 14.00
CA ARG A 54 -12.22 -0.56 13.66
C ARG A 54 -12.65 -0.29 12.22
N SER A 55 -12.83 0.98 11.86
CA SER A 55 -13.08 1.40 10.47
C SER A 55 -12.41 2.77 10.22
N PRO A 56 -11.76 2.98 9.06
CA PRO A 56 -11.51 2.02 7.99
C PRO A 56 -10.43 0.98 8.36
N VAL A 57 -10.25 -0.02 7.50
CA VAL A 57 -9.25 -1.09 7.64
C VAL A 57 -8.44 -1.24 6.34
N LEU A 58 -7.25 -1.82 6.44
CA LEU A 58 -6.45 -2.23 5.30
C LEU A 58 -6.61 -3.74 5.07
N VAL A 59 -6.84 -4.12 3.81
CA VAL A 59 -6.97 -5.51 3.37
C VAL A 59 -5.78 -5.89 2.51
N PHE A 60 -4.95 -6.82 2.99
CA PHE A 60 -3.78 -7.28 2.25
C PHE A 60 -4.17 -8.08 1.00
N GLN A 61 -3.34 -8.02 -0.05
CA GLN A 61 -3.49 -8.81 -1.28
C GLN A 61 -2.93 -10.23 -1.15
N CYS A 62 -3.10 -10.88 0.00
CA CYS A 62 -2.77 -12.29 0.20
C CYS A 62 -3.97 -13.19 -0.11
N THR A 63 -3.75 -14.49 -0.25
CA THR A 63 -4.80 -15.49 -0.51
C THR A 63 -5.97 -15.41 0.47
N HIS A 64 -5.71 -15.17 1.75
CA HIS A 64 -6.73 -15.07 2.80
C HIS A 64 -7.33 -13.67 2.99
N ARG A 65 -6.84 -12.66 2.24
CA ARG A 65 -7.23 -11.26 2.37
C ARG A 65 -7.28 -10.78 3.83
N HIS A 66 -6.16 -10.92 4.55
CA HIS A 66 -6.08 -10.56 5.95
C HIS A 66 -6.35 -9.06 6.17
N VAL A 67 -7.02 -8.76 7.28
CA VAL A 67 -7.51 -7.42 7.64
C VAL A 67 -6.72 -6.88 8.84
N ILE A 68 -6.26 -5.63 8.74
CA ILE A 68 -5.58 -4.92 9.82
C ILE A 68 -6.18 -3.52 9.99
N CYS A 69 -6.35 -3.04 11.22
CA CYS A 69 -6.74 -1.65 11.46
C CYS A 69 -5.59 -0.69 11.16
N LEU A 70 -5.90 0.58 10.87
CA LEU A 70 -4.87 1.56 10.47
C LEU A 70 -3.83 1.83 11.58
N ASP A 71 -4.22 1.81 12.85
CA ASP A 71 -3.28 2.00 13.97
C ASP A 71 -2.26 0.86 14.04
N CYS A 72 -2.72 -0.40 13.92
CA CYS A 72 -1.83 -1.56 13.90
C CYS A 72 -0.96 -1.60 12.64
N PHE A 73 -1.48 -1.13 11.50
CA PHE A 73 -0.69 -1.01 10.28
C PHE A 73 0.42 0.05 10.42
N HIS A 74 0.13 1.20 11.03
CA HIS A 74 1.13 2.20 11.36
C HIS A 74 2.24 1.60 12.23
N LEU A 75 1.87 0.90 13.31
CA LEU A 75 2.83 0.25 14.20
C LEU A 75 3.65 -0.83 13.49
N TYR A 76 3.02 -1.64 12.63
CA TYR A 76 3.68 -2.66 11.81
C TYR A 76 4.76 -2.03 10.91
N CYS A 77 4.40 -0.98 10.17
CA CYS A 77 5.33 -0.26 9.31
C CYS A 77 6.48 0.35 10.10
N VAL A 78 6.21 1.10 11.18
CA VAL A 78 7.26 1.77 11.96
C VAL A 78 8.20 0.75 12.61
N THR A 79 7.68 -0.35 13.15
CA THR A 79 8.50 -1.42 13.74
C THR A 79 9.44 -2.02 12.69
N ARG A 80 8.89 -2.41 11.52
CA ARG A 80 9.71 -2.98 10.44
C ARG A 80 10.68 -1.97 9.83
N LEU A 81 10.36 -0.69 9.85
CA LEU A 81 11.24 0.37 9.38
C LEU A 81 12.43 0.57 10.34
N ASN A 82 12.17 0.59 11.64
CA ASN A 82 13.21 0.68 12.67
C ASN A 82 14.15 -0.54 12.63
N ASP A 83 13.59 -1.73 12.45
CA ASP A 83 14.36 -2.99 12.43
C ASP A 83 15.01 -3.28 11.07
N ARG A 84 14.83 -2.41 10.05
CA ARG A 84 15.32 -2.60 8.67
C ARG A 84 14.81 -3.91 8.02
N GLN A 85 13.55 -4.26 8.28
CA GLN A 85 12.91 -5.53 7.87
C GLN A 85 11.87 -5.37 6.76
N PHE A 86 11.90 -4.26 6.02
CA PHE A 86 11.18 -4.15 4.76
C PHE A 86 11.87 -5.00 3.68
N LEU A 87 11.09 -5.47 2.72
CA LEU A 87 11.57 -6.32 1.63
C LEU A 87 11.80 -5.48 0.39
N HIS A 88 12.96 -5.65 -0.24
CA HIS A 88 13.23 -5.10 -1.56
C HIS A 88 12.78 -6.09 -2.64
N ASP A 89 11.95 -5.61 -3.55
CA ASP A 89 11.60 -6.29 -4.79
C ASP A 89 12.14 -5.47 -5.98
N PRO A 90 12.86 -6.09 -6.94
CA PRO A 90 13.51 -5.35 -8.03
C PRO A 90 12.57 -4.57 -8.96
N GLN A 91 11.30 -4.97 -9.07
CA GLN A 91 10.34 -4.32 -9.96
C GLN A 91 9.42 -3.36 -9.20
N LEU A 92 9.15 -3.67 -7.94
CA LEU A 92 8.21 -2.92 -7.12
C LEU A 92 8.90 -1.86 -6.23
N GLY A 93 10.10 -2.16 -5.76
CA GLY A 93 10.84 -1.37 -4.78
C GLY A 93 10.72 -1.92 -3.35
N TYR A 94 10.79 -1.02 -2.37
CA TYR A 94 10.82 -1.37 -0.95
C TYR A 94 9.40 -1.45 -0.39
N SER A 95 8.98 -2.61 0.13
CA SER A 95 7.59 -2.81 0.57
C SER A 95 7.48 -3.82 1.73
N LEU A 96 6.26 -4.02 2.21
CA LEU A 96 5.94 -4.97 3.26
C LEU A 96 4.92 -6.02 2.77
N PRO A 97 5.10 -7.29 3.19
CA PRO A 97 4.12 -8.33 2.94
C PRO A 97 2.98 -8.25 3.95
N CYS A 98 2.00 -9.14 3.79
CA CYS A 98 1.00 -9.43 4.79
C CYS A 98 1.65 -9.73 6.15
N VAL A 99 1.12 -9.10 7.18
CA VAL A 99 1.61 -9.19 8.56
C VAL A 99 1.56 -10.62 9.12
N ALA A 100 0.66 -11.46 8.61
CA ALA A 100 0.54 -12.88 8.96
C ALA A 100 1.56 -13.78 8.23
N GLY A 101 2.50 -13.21 7.46
CA GLY A 101 3.57 -13.96 6.80
C GLY A 101 3.14 -14.70 5.53
N CYS A 102 2.02 -14.33 4.91
CA CYS A 102 1.59 -14.97 3.67
C CYS A 102 2.59 -14.71 2.51
N PRO A 103 2.88 -15.70 1.66
CA PRO A 103 3.72 -15.51 0.49
C PRO A 103 3.05 -14.59 -0.55
N ASN A 104 3.86 -13.96 -1.41
CA ASN A 104 3.41 -13.16 -2.57
C ASN A 104 2.39 -12.06 -2.23
N SER A 105 2.54 -11.45 -1.05
CA SER A 105 1.55 -10.54 -0.47
C SER A 105 2.05 -9.09 -0.29
N LEU A 106 3.10 -8.72 -1.03
CA LEU A 106 3.67 -7.37 -0.99
C LEU A 106 2.63 -6.31 -1.41
N ILE A 107 2.62 -5.19 -0.69
CA ILE A 107 1.81 -4.03 -1.05
C ILE A 107 2.39 -3.40 -2.31
N LYS A 108 1.61 -3.41 -3.40
CA LYS A 108 2.06 -2.94 -4.72
C LYS A 108 1.95 -1.43 -4.93
N GLU A 109 1.01 -0.77 -4.25
CA GLU A 109 0.84 0.68 -4.36
C GLU A 109 1.58 1.35 -3.20
N LEU A 110 2.79 1.85 -3.45
CA LEU A 110 3.66 2.42 -2.42
C LEU A 110 3.10 3.71 -1.79
N HIS A 111 2.13 4.36 -2.42
CA HIS A 111 1.43 5.51 -1.83
C HIS A 111 0.70 5.17 -0.53
N HIS A 112 0.42 3.88 -0.26
CA HIS A 112 -0.13 3.45 1.04
C HIS A 112 0.77 3.83 2.21
N PHE A 113 2.09 3.88 2.03
CA PHE A 113 3.01 4.25 3.10
C PHE A 113 2.98 5.75 3.43
N ARG A 114 2.31 6.60 2.62
CA ARG A 114 2.10 8.02 2.96
C ARG A 114 1.21 8.22 4.19
N ILE A 115 0.39 7.22 4.54
CA ILE A 115 -0.47 7.30 5.75
C ILE A 115 0.33 7.25 7.05
N LEU A 116 1.63 6.92 6.97
CA LEU A 116 2.55 6.98 8.11
C LEU A 116 2.91 8.42 8.52
N GLY A 117 2.51 9.41 7.73
CA GLY A 117 2.90 10.81 7.90
C GLY A 117 4.26 11.12 7.27
N GLU A 118 4.55 12.41 7.11
CA GLU A 118 5.73 12.89 6.36
C GLU A 118 7.04 12.40 6.97
N GLU A 119 7.18 12.44 8.29
CA GLU A 119 8.42 12.03 8.96
C GLU A 119 8.78 10.56 8.68
N GLN A 120 7.83 9.65 8.89
CA GLN A 120 8.07 8.22 8.68
C GLN A 120 8.16 7.89 7.19
N TYR A 121 7.39 8.57 6.34
CA TYR A 121 7.48 8.38 4.88
C TYR A 121 8.83 8.84 4.32
N ASN A 122 9.38 9.96 4.80
CA ASN A 122 10.73 10.41 4.42
C ASN A 122 11.80 9.40 4.85
N ARG A 123 11.69 8.85 6.06
CA ARG A 123 12.58 7.76 6.52
C ARG A 123 12.45 6.52 5.64
N TYR A 124 11.22 6.14 5.28
CA TYR A 124 10.95 5.04 4.36
C TYR A 124 11.57 5.26 2.97
N GLN A 125 11.45 6.46 2.39
CA GLN A 125 12.07 6.80 1.11
C GLN A 125 13.59 6.73 1.19
N GLN A 126 14.18 7.26 2.26
CA GLN A 126 15.62 7.20 2.48
C GLN A 126 16.11 5.75 2.58
N TYR A 127 15.48 4.92 3.43
CA TYR A 127 15.88 3.52 3.60
C TYR A 127 15.64 2.69 2.32
N GLY A 128 14.58 2.97 1.57
CA GLY A 128 14.35 2.33 0.28
C GLY A 128 15.41 2.69 -0.77
N ALA A 129 15.87 3.95 -0.79
CA ALA A 129 16.96 4.39 -1.66
C ALA A 129 18.30 3.76 -1.25
N GLU A 130 18.60 3.74 0.06
CA GLU A 130 19.76 3.07 0.62
C GLU A 130 19.81 1.58 0.25
N GLU A 131 18.69 0.87 0.44
CA GLU A 131 18.59 -0.55 0.10
C GLU A 131 18.78 -0.78 -1.40
N CYS A 132 18.20 0.06 -2.27
CA CYS A 132 18.40 -0.03 -3.71
C CYS A 132 19.89 0.07 -4.09
N VAL A 133 20.62 1.02 -3.49
CA VAL A 133 22.07 1.15 -3.71
C VAL A 133 22.82 -0.12 -3.30
N LEU A 134 22.47 -0.71 -2.15
CA LEU A 134 23.10 -1.95 -1.68
C LEU A 134 22.80 -3.14 -2.60
N GLN A 135 21.55 -3.28 -3.07
CA GLN A 135 21.14 -4.34 -4.01
C GLN A 135 21.83 -4.22 -5.38
N MET A 136 22.18 -2.99 -5.80
CA MET A 136 23.00 -2.73 -6.99
C MET A 136 24.50 -2.99 -6.76
N GLY A 137 24.89 -3.49 -5.59
CA GLY A 137 26.29 -3.74 -5.22
C GLY A 137 27.04 -2.49 -4.73
N GLY A 138 26.33 -1.39 -4.46
CA GLY A 138 26.88 -0.16 -3.92
C GLY A 138 27.26 -0.23 -2.44
N VAL A 139 27.55 0.94 -1.88
CA VAL A 139 27.89 1.10 -0.46
C VAL A 139 27.40 2.47 0.04
N LEU A 140 27.04 2.55 1.33
CA LEU A 140 26.67 3.81 1.97
C LEU A 140 27.89 4.43 2.65
N CYS A 141 27.98 5.76 2.61
CA CYS A 141 29.00 6.51 3.36
C CYS A 141 28.80 6.31 4.88
N PRO A 142 29.80 5.81 5.61
CA PRO A 142 29.66 5.51 7.04
C PRO A 142 29.80 6.75 7.94
N ARG A 143 30.14 7.92 7.38
CA ARG A 143 30.30 9.15 8.17
C ARG A 143 28.95 9.55 8.80
N PRO A 144 28.88 9.74 10.13
CA PRO A 144 27.67 10.23 10.79
C PRO A 144 27.16 11.53 10.17
N GLY A 145 25.87 11.57 9.85
CA GLY A 145 25.23 12.74 9.21
C GLY A 145 25.43 12.85 7.70
N CYS A 146 26.15 11.91 7.05
CA CYS A 146 26.24 11.86 5.59
C CYS A 146 25.30 10.80 4.99
N GLY A 147 25.64 9.51 5.12
CA GLY A 147 24.80 8.41 4.59
C GLY A 147 24.63 8.37 3.07
N ALA A 148 25.43 9.12 2.30
CA ALA A 148 25.32 9.15 0.84
C ALA A 148 25.49 7.75 0.23
N GLY A 149 24.60 7.37 -0.69
CA GLY A 149 24.68 6.12 -1.44
C GLY A 149 25.63 6.23 -2.63
N LEU A 150 26.60 5.31 -2.71
CA LEU A 150 27.68 5.33 -3.69
C LEU A 150 27.67 4.01 -4.50
N LEU A 151 27.90 4.12 -5.81
CA LEU A 151 28.03 2.97 -6.73
C LEU A 151 29.47 2.93 -7.30
N PRO A 152 30.48 2.56 -6.49
CA PRO A 152 31.86 2.42 -6.96
C PRO A 152 32.00 1.22 -7.91
N GLU A 153 33.06 1.22 -8.72
CA GLU A 153 33.37 0.08 -9.59
C GLU A 153 33.55 -1.23 -8.80
N ALA A 154 33.27 -2.35 -9.46
CA ALA A 154 33.43 -3.67 -8.86
C ALA A 154 34.89 -3.92 -8.47
N GLY A 155 35.12 -4.38 -7.24
CA GLY A 155 36.47 -4.70 -6.73
C GLY A 155 37.28 -3.50 -6.21
N GLN A 156 36.79 -2.27 -6.32
CA GLN A 156 37.47 -1.12 -5.74
C GLN A 156 37.27 -1.08 -4.21
N ARG A 157 38.38 -1.22 -3.45
CA ARG A 157 38.35 -1.17 -1.97
C ARG A 157 38.32 0.25 -1.42
N LYS A 158 38.97 1.19 -2.10
CA LYS A 158 38.99 2.61 -1.75
C LYS A 158 37.76 3.30 -2.31
N VAL A 159 36.89 3.83 -1.45
CA VAL A 159 35.68 4.56 -1.85
C VAL A 159 35.76 5.99 -1.36
N THR A 160 35.51 6.95 -2.23
CA THR A 160 35.45 8.39 -1.89
C THR A 160 34.01 8.85 -1.95
N CYS A 161 33.53 9.42 -0.84
CA CYS A 161 32.25 10.13 -0.82
C CYS A 161 32.44 11.54 -1.39
N GLU A 162 32.42 11.66 -2.71
CA GLU A 162 32.75 12.89 -3.42
C GLU A 162 31.82 14.06 -3.06
N ALA A 163 32.40 15.20 -2.69
CA ALA A 163 31.65 16.42 -2.37
C ALA A 163 31.13 17.17 -3.62
N GLY A 164 31.41 16.66 -4.82
CA GLY A 164 30.90 17.23 -6.07
C GLY A 164 29.37 17.20 -6.07
N ASN A 165 28.74 18.35 -6.32
CA ASN A 165 27.28 18.58 -6.25
C ASN A 165 26.68 18.68 -4.84
N GLY A 166 27.49 18.79 -3.78
CA GLY A 166 27.01 19.11 -2.42
C GLY A 166 26.30 17.96 -1.69
N LEU A 167 26.38 16.73 -2.20
CA LEU A 167 25.73 15.54 -1.64
C LEU A 167 26.68 14.66 -0.81
N GLY A 168 27.99 14.64 -1.13
CA GLY A 168 28.99 13.89 -0.37
C GLY A 168 29.76 14.75 0.64
N CYS A 169 30.49 14.08 1.54
CA CYS A 169 31.19 14.71 2.67
C CYS A 169 32.72 14.72 2.54
N GLY A 170 33.26 14.25 1.41
CA GLY A 170 34.69 14.13 1.14
C GLY A 170 35.38 12.96 1.86
N PHE A 171 34.64 12.14 2.62
CA PHE A 171 35.25 11.04 3.36
C PHE A 171 35.74 9.92 2.44
N VAL A 172 36.96 9.45 2.68
CA VAL A 172 37.58 8.35 1.94
C VAL A 172 37.69 7.15 2.86
N PHE A 173 37.02 6.06 2.52
CA PHE A 173 36.84 4.92 3.41
C PHE A 173 37.04 3.59 2.69
N CYS A 174 37.30 2.55 3.47
CA CYS A 174 37.41 1.17 3.02
C CYS A 174 36.02 0.57 2.82
N ARG A 175 35.76 0.04 1.61
CA ARG A 175 34.50 -0.63 1.25
C ARG A 175 34.14 -1.76 2.20
N ASP A 176 35.12 -2.48 2.72
CA ASP A 176 34.89 -3.73 3.44
C ASP A 176 34.57 -3.46 4.91
N CYS A 177 35.51 -2.85 5.65
CA CYS A 177 35.36 -2.57 7.08
C CYS A 177 34.61 -1.26 7.41
N LYS A 178 34.35 -0.39 6.42
CA LYS A 178 33.72 0.93 6.60
C LYS A 178 34.54 1.94 7.45
N GLU A 179 35.78 1.63 7.76
CA GLU A 179 36.73 2.55 8.42
C GLU A 179 37.45 3.46 7.41
N GLU A 180 38.26 4.41 7.88
CA GLU A 180 39.12 5.24 7.03
C GLU A 180 39.98 4.38 6.09
N HIS A 181 40.19 4.85 4.85
CA HIS A 181 40.95 4.08 3.86
C HIS A 181 42.34 3.73 4.39
N HIS A 182 42.70 2.45 4.27
CA HIS A 182 43.98 1.92 4.69
C HIS A 182 44.54 0.97 3.65
N GLU A 183 45.86 0.84 3.62
CA GLU A 183 46.56 -0.20 2.86
C GLU A 183 46.68 -1.48 3.70
N GLY A 184 46.62 -2.66 3.08
CA GLY A 184 46.63 -3.95 3.77
C GLY A 184 45.26 -4.47 4.23
N PRO A 185 45.21 -5.60 4.97
CA PRO A 185 43.97 -6.27 5.36
C PRO A 185 43.19 -5.51 6.44
N CYS A 186 41.87 -5.74 6.50
CA CYS A 186 41.01 -5.18 7.55
C CYS A 186 41.33 -5.84 8.91
N SER A 187 41.47 -5.03 9.96
CA SER A 187 41.83 -5.49 11.32
C SER A 187 40.71 -6.22 12.06
N THR A 188 39.45 -6.00 11.68
CA THR A 188 38.28 -6.60 12.31
C THR A 188 37.19 -6.88 11.27
N LEU A 189 37.02 -8.15 10.91
CA LEU A 189 35.78 -8.62 10.29
C LEU A 189 34.77 -8.80 11.43
N LEU A 190 33.94 -7.79 11.72
CA LEU A 190 32.75 -8.05 12.53
C LEU A 190 31.82 -8.96 11.71
N GLU A 191 31.70 -10.21 12.14
CA GLU A 191 30.68 -11.12 11.63
C GLU A 191 29.30 -10.53 11.94
N ALA A 192 28.59 -10.08 10.91
CA ALA A 192 27.20 -9.66 11.03
C ALA A 192 26.31 -10.91 11.18
N SER A 193 26.15 -11.40 12.41
CA SER A 193 25.17 -12.43 12.75
C SER A 193 23.77 -11.81 12.77
N GLY A 194 23.18 -11.65 11.59
CA GLY A 194 21.82 -11.13 11.41
C GLY A 194 20.76 -12.22 11.39
N ALA A 195 20.63 -13.01 12.46
CA ALA A 195 19.42 -13.81 12.64
C ALA A 195 18.29 -12.88 13.11
N ALA A 196 17.64 -12.21 12.17
CA ALA A 196 16.48 -11.36 12.45
C ALA A 196 15.31 -12.23 12.95
N THR A 197 15.19 -12.37 14.28
CA THR A 197 13.96 -12.86 14.89
C THR A 197 12.81 -11.98 14.44
N GLN A 198 11.78 -12.59 13.84
CA GLN A 198 10.55 -11.92 13.41
C GLN A 198 9.88 -11.26 14.62
N ALA A 199 10.16 -9.96 14.82
CA ALA A 199 9.71 -9.21 15.99
C ALA A 199 8.19 -9.02 16.02
N TYR A 200 7.56 -9.00 14.85
CA TYR A 200 6.11 -8.90 14.72
C TYR A 200 5.49 -10.30 14.55
N ARG A 201 4.93 -10.85 15.63
CA ARG A 201 4.20 -12.13 15.63
C ARG A 201 2.70 -11.87 15.64
N VAL A 202 1.99 -12.54 14.75
CA VAL A 202 0.53 -12.56 14.69
C VAL A 202 0.04 -13.89 15.24
N ASP A 203 -1.01 -13.86 16.05
CA ASP A 203 -1.66 -15.07 16.54
C ASP A 203 -2.43 -15.77 15.41
N GLU A 204 -2.25 -17.09 15.28
CA GLU A 204 -2.82 -17.87 14.19
C GLU A 204 -4.35 -17.84 14.17
N LYS A 205 -4.99 -17.89 15.35
CA LYS A 205 -6.45 -17.81 15.46
C LYS A 205 -6.95 -16.42 15.12
N ALA A 206 -6.24 -15.38 15.54
CA ALA A 206 -6.56 -14.01 15.16
C ALA A 206 -6.48 -13.80 13.65
N ALA A 207 -5.50 -14.42 12.96
CA ALA A 207 -5.39 -14.39 11.51
C ALA A 207 -6.55 -15.12 10.81
N GLU A 208 -7.03 -16.25 11.34
CA GLU A 208 -8.21 -16.96 10.82
C GLU A 208 -9.49 -16.11 10.88
N HIS A 209 -9.70 -15.38 11.97
CA HIS A 209 -10.87 -14.51 12.15
C HIS A 209 -10.79 -13.21 11.34
N ALA A 210 -9.59 -12.74 11.02
CA ALA A 210 -9.36 -11.48 10.32
C ALA A 210 -9.30 -11.62 8.79
N ARG A 211 -10.19 -12.41 8.18
CA ARG A 211 -10.24 -12.66 6.73
C ARG A 211 -11.41 -11.93 6.07
N TRP A 212 -11.13 -11.12 5.04
CA TRP A 212 -12.15 -10.26 4.38
C TRP A 212 -13.32 -11.03 3.76
N GLU A 213 -13.07 -12.23 3.24
CA GLU A 213 -14.07 -13.02 2.49
C GLU A 213 -14.80 -14.07 3.34
N GLU A 214 -14.25 -14.49 4.49
CA GLU A 214 -14.82 -15.57 5.31
C GLU A 214 -15.54 -15.08 6.57
N ALA A 215 -15.25 -13.86 7.04
CA ALA A 215 -15.87 -13.30 8.23
C ALA A 215 -17.15 -12.51 7.88
N SER A 216 -18.27 -13.25 7.75
CA SER A 216 -19.52 -12.95 8.48
C SER A 216 -20.69 -13.72 7.90
N LYS A 217 -21.32 -14.56 8.73
CA LYS A 217 -22.65 -15.17 8.48
C LYS A 217 -23.74 -14.13 8.21
N GLU A 218 -23.44 -12.85 8.45
CA GLU A 218 -24.31 -11.70 8.26
C GLU A 218 -24.35 -11.21 6.80
N THR A 219 -23.27 -11.40 6.02
CA THR A 219 -23.22 -11.04 4.58
C THR A 219 -24.18 -11.90 3.75
N ILE A 220 -24.47 -13.12 4.22
CA ILE A 220 -25.44 -14.05 3.62
C ILE A 220 -26.85 -13.41 3.56
N LYS A 221 -27.16 -12.38 4.37
CA LYS A 221 -28.49 -11.73 4.41
C LYS A 221 -28.70 -10.57 3.42
N ARG A 222 -27.73 -10.15 2.61
CA ARG A 222 -27.88 -8.96 1.74
C ARG A 222 -27.49 -9.19 0.28
N THR A 223 -27.79 -10.36 -0.29
CA THR A 223 -27.74 -10.54 -1.75
C THR A 223 -28.94 -9.91 -2.45
N THR A 224 -30.04 -9.69 -1.72
CA THR A 224 -31.31 -9.19 -2.28
C THR A 224 -31.82 -7.99 -1.48
N LYS A 225 -32.23 -6.92 -2.17
CA LYS A 225 -32.86 -5.72 -1.58
C LYS A 225 -34.10 -5.32 -2.37
N PRO A 226 -35.14 -4.78 -1.72
CA PRO A 226 -36.32 -4.28 -2.44
C PRO A 226 -35.96 -3.03 -3.25
N CYS A 227 -36.51 -2.91 -4.46
CA CYS A 227 -36.41 -1.71 -5.27
C CYS A 227 -37.05 -0.51 -4.52
N PRO A 228 -36.37 0.65 -4.42
CA PRO A 228 -36.90 1.82 -3.71
C PRO A 228 -38.24 2.36 -4.23
N HIS A 229 -38.57 2.08 -5.50
CA HIS A 229 -39.79 2.56 -6.13
C HIS A 229 -40.91 1.53 -6.15
N CYS A 230 -40.66 0.30 -6.60
CA CYS A 230 -41.71 -0.72 -6.76
C CYS A 230 -41.70 -1.82 -5.69
N GLY A 231 -40.73 -1.82 -4.77
CA GLY A 231 -40.61 -2.81 -3.69
C GLY A 231 -40.20 -4.21 -4.12
N VAL A 232 -40.10 -4.48 -5.43
CA VAL A 232 -39.71 -5.81 -5.93
C VAL A 232 -38.30 -6.17 -5.47
N PRO A 233 -38.08 -7.38 -4.94
CA PRO A 233 -36.74 -7.86 -4.58
C PRO A 233 -35.81 -7.91 -5.80
N VAL A 234 -34.65 -7.26 -5.68
CA VAL A 234 -33.59 -7.22 -6.70
C VAL A 234 -32.34 -7.83 -6.11
N GLU A 235 -31.73 -8.78 -6.82
CA GLU A 235 -30.47 -9.43 -6.45
C GLU A 235 -29.27 -8.62 -6.96
N LYS A 236 -28.19 -8.54 -6.16
CA LYS A 236 -26.93 -7.91 -6.53
C LYS A 236 -26.03 -8.91 -7.27
N ASN A 237 -25.83 -8.68 -8.56
CA ASN A 237 -25.08 -9.58 -9.46
C ASN A 237 -23.67 -9.06 -9.78
N GLY A 238 -22.88 -8.71 -8.76
CA GLY A 238 -21.47 -8.30 -8.93
C GLY A 238 -21.06 -7.11 -8.06
N GLY A 239 -19.91 -6.51 -8.37
CA GLY A 239 -19.35 -5.41 -7.58
C GLY A 239 -19.96 -4.03 -7.82
N CYS A 240 -20.78 -3.82 -8.86
CA CYS A 240 -21.36 -2.50 -9.14
C CYS A 240 -22.44 -2.12 -8.11
N MET A 241 -22.43 -0.88 -7.63
CA MET A 241 -23.50 -0.33 -6.79
C MET A 241 -24.64 0.30 -7.62
N HIS A 242 -24.44 0.53 -8.92
CA HIS A 242 -25.47 1.01 -9.84
C HIS A 242 -26.35 -0.17 -10.29
N MET A 243 -27.56 -0.20 -9.77
CA MET A 243 -28.53 -1.27 -10.01
C MET A 243 -29.64 -0.77 -10.94
N LYS A 244 -30.15 -1.67 -11.78
CA LYS A 244 -31.33 -1.41 -12.60
C LYS A 244 -32.45 -2.36 -12.19
N CYS A 245 -33.62 -1.82 -11.88
CA CYS A 245 -34.78 -2.62 -11.53
C CYS A 245 -35.17 -3.52 -12.73
N PRO A 246 -35.25 -4.85 -12.55
CA PRO A 246 -35.54 -5.77 -13.65
C PRO A 246 -37.01 -5.70 -14.09
N GLN A 247 -37.89 -5.07 -13.30
CA GLN A 247 -39.30 -4.93 -13.63
C GLN A 247 -39.51 -4.00 -14.83
N PRO A 248 -40.11 -4.48 -15.93
CA PRO A 248 -40.29 -3.70 -17.17
C PRO A 248 -41.03 -2.37 -16.98
N GLN A 249 -42.00 -2.35 -16.06
CA GLN A 249 -42.81 -1.18 -15.72
C GLN A 249 -42.12 -0.19 -14.78
N CYS A 250 -40.99 -0.56 -14.15
CA CYS A 250 -40.25 0.32 -13.26
C CYS A 250 -38.95 0.80 -13.91
N ARG A 251 -38.03 -0.10 -14.26
CA ARG A 251 -36.73 0.20 -14.87
C ARG A 251 -35.88 1.28 -14.17
N LEU A 252 -36.20 1.61 -12.91
CA LEU A 252 -35.45 2.59 -12.11
C LEU A 252 -33.98 2.18 -12.00
N GLU A 253 -33.11 3.15 -12.17
CA GLU A 253 -31.69 3.03 -11.87
C GLU A 253 -31.42 3.61 -10.48
N TRP A 254 -30.84 2.83 -9.59
CA TRP A 254 -30.72 3.18 -8.17
C TRP A 254 -29.41 2.69 -7.56
N CYS A 255 -28.98 3.34 -6.49
CA CYS A 255 -27.78 2.95 -5.75
C CYS A 255 -28.08 1.84 -4.74
N TRP A 256 -27.39 0.70 -4.84
CA TRP A 256 -27.54 -0.42 -3.90
C TRP A 256 -27.28 -0.03 -2.45
N ASN A 257 -26.31 0.86 -2.22
CA ASN A 257 -25.95 1.30 -0.87
C ASN A 257 -26.97 2.29 -0.29
N CYS A 258 -27.29 3.35 -1.05
CA CYS A 258 -28.14 4.45 -0.57
C CYS A 258 -29.65 4.19 -0.67
N GLY A 259 -30.09 3.30 -1.57
CA GLY A 259 -31.52 3.10 -1.81
C GLY A 259 -32.22 4.30 -2.48
N CYS A 260 -31.47 5.20 -3.11
CA CYS A 260 -32.00 6.35 -3.85
C CYS A 260 -31.75 6.19 -5.36
N GLU A 261 -32.37 7.05 -6.17
CA GLU A 261 -32.09 7.14 -7.61
C GLU A 261 -30.60 7.38 -7.88
N TRP A 262 -30.08 6.72 -8.91
CA TRP A 262 -28.67 6.78 -9.27
C TRP A 262 -28.26 8.19 -9.68
N ASN A 263 -27.16 8.69 -9.11
CA ASN A 263 -26.70 10.05 -9.31
C ASN A 263 -25.16 10.13 -9.29
N ARG A 264 -24.64 11.30 -9.71
CA ARG A 264 -23.20 11.54 -9.81
C ARG A 264 -22.47 11.49 -8.47
N THR A 265 -23.15 11.77 -7.37
CA THR A 265 -22.57 11.65 -6.02
C THR A 265 -22.32 10.17 -5.68
N CYS A 266 -23.30 9.30 -5.90
CA CYS A 266 -23.11 7.84 -5.72
C CYS A 266 -22.01 7.28 -6.64
N MET A 267 -21.94 7.79 -7.87
CA MET A 267 -20.90 7.44 -8.84
C MET A 267 -19.49 7.88 -8.40
N GLY A 268 -19.37 9.01 -7.70
CA GLY A 268 -18.08 9.49 -7.17
C GLY A 268 -17.66 8.80 -5.89
N ASP A 269 -18.60 8.63 -4.95
CA ASP A 269 -18.28 8.23 -3.58
C ASP A 269 -18.19 6.72 -3.40
N HIS A 270 -18.99 5.93 -4.12
CA HIS A 270 -19.07 4.47 -3.94
C HIS A 270 -19.65 3.76 -5.17
N TRP A 271 -19.02 3.96 -6.34
CA TRP A 271 -19.46 3.32 -7.58
C TRP A 271 -19.45 1.79 -7.48
N PHE A 272 -18.40 1.24 -6.88
CA PHE A 272 -18.18 -0.20 -6.78
C PHE A 272 -18.04 -0.63 -5.31
N ASP A 273 -18.30 -1.91 -5.08
CA ASP A 273 -18.03 -2.60 -3.83
C ASP A 273 -16.55 -2.96 -3.69
N VAL A 274 -16.15 -3.25 -2.45
CA VAL A 274 -14.77 -3.45 -1.97
C VAL A 274 -14.49 -4.87 -1.49
#